data_AF-A0A7K1V8W6-F1
#
_entry.id   AF-A0A7K1V8W6-F1
#
_cell.length_a   1.000
_cell.length_b   1.000
_cell.length_c   1.000
_cell.angle_alpha   90.00
_cell.angle_beta   90.00
_cell.angle_gamma   90.00
#
_symmetry.space_group_name_H-M   'P 1'
#
loop_
_entity.id
_entity.type
_entity.pdbx_description
1 polymer ?
#
loop_
_entity_poly.entity_id
_entity_poly.type
_entity_poly.pdbx_seq_one_letter_code
_entity_poly.pdbx_strand_id
1 'polypeptide(L)'
;MDGTRGRRVIAAAAIALIGLAATACSGSKDTGGQAKSSSTATSTPTEAPGGQIGRPFTADPGIVGPHSISFDSWTRLAPDKIAVNFQTGSPECYGVDAAVTETSSTVTVDLKSGTLPTAVGKMCTMIAVFGTLEIQLKSPLGDRKVLSAN
;
A
#
# COMPACT_ATOMS: atom_id res chain seq x y z
N MET A 1 -39.52 23.12 -21.95
CA MET A 1 -40.68 22.51 -22.62
C MET A 1 -40.12 21.65 -23.73
N ASP A 2 -39.78 20.40 -23.43
CA ASP A 2 -39.24 19.45 -24.40
C ASP A 2 -40.28 18.40 -24.74
N GLY A 3 -40.52 18.25 -26.05
CA GLY A 3 -41.59 17.48 -26.65
C GLY A 3 -41.28 16.00 -26.81
N THR A 4 -42.17 15.18 -26.23
CA THR A 4 -42.80 13.95 -26.74
C THR A 4 -42.19 13.07 -27.86
N ARG A 5 -42.32 11.74 -27.58
CA ARG A 5 -42.48 10.55 -28.47
C ARG A 5 -41.23 10.08 -29.22
N GLY A 6 -40.82 8.82 -29.19
CA GLY A 6 -41.43 7.59 -28.71
C GLY A 6 -41.23 6.48 -29.76
N ARG A 7 -40.75 5.29 -29.34
CA ARG A 7 -41.14 3.99 -29.92
C ARG A 7 -40.52 2.84 -29.12
N ARG A 8 -41.39 1.96 -28.63
CA ARG A 8 -41.04 0.66 -28.06
C ARG A 8 -40.79 -0.31 -29.22
N VAL A 9 -39.70 -1.07 -29.16
CA VAL A 9 -39.55 -2.32 -29.90
C VAL A 9 -39.11 -3.39 -28.91
N ILE A 10 -40.00 -4.36 -28.72
CA ILE A 10 -39.76 -5.60 -27.98
C ILE A 10 -39.23 -6.60 -29.01
N ALA A 11 -38.13 -7.28 -28.70
CA ALA A 11 -37.82 -8.56 -29.32
C ALA A 11 -37.05 -9.44 -28.32
N ALA A 12 -37.69 -10.54 -27.95
CA ALA A 12 -37.18 -11.62 -27.13
C ALA A 12 -36.58 -12.73 -28.01
N ALA A 13 -35.56 -13.44 -27.52
CA ALA A 13 -35.24 -14.86 -27.79
C ALA A 13 -33.91 -15.20 -27.08
N ALA A 14 -33.89 -15.95 -25.98
CA ALA A 14 -34.05 -17.41 -25.86
C ALA A 14 -32.76 -18.21 -26.18
N ILE A 15 -32.04 -18.53 -25.10
CA ILE A 15 -31.41 -19.82 -24.73
C ILE A 15 -30.90 -20.73 -25.86
N ALA A 16 -29.61 -21.04 -25.85
CA ALA A 16 -29.11 -22.36 -26.25
C ALA A 16 -27.95 -22.79 -25.33
N LEU A 17 -28.21 -23.88 -24.62
CA LEU A 17 -27.37 -24.62 -23.70
C LEU A 17 -26.74 -25.80 -24.46
N ILE A 18 -25.62 -26.31 -23.92
CA ILE A 18 -25.05 -27.65 -24.12
C ILE A 18 -23.93 -27.78 -25.17
N GLY A 19 -22.75 -28.15 -24.65
CA GLY A 19 -21.73 -28.86 -25.41
C GLY A 19 -20.39 -28.86 -24.72
N LEU A 20 -20.18 -29.66 -23.66
CA LEU A 20 -18.83 -30.04 -23.24
C LEU A 20 -18.70 -31.57 -23.23
N ALA A 21 -17.80 -32.03 -24.09
CA ALA A 21 -17.51 -33.43 -24.39
C ALA A 21 -16.74 -34.12 -23.24
N ALA A 22 -16.92 -35.45 -23.18
CA ALA A 22 -16.21 -36.35 -22.29
C ALA A 22 -14.77 -36.62 -22.76
N THR A 23 -13.80 -36.69 -21.83
CA THR A 23 -12.53 -37.45 -21.88
C THR A 23 -11.86 -37.30 -20.49
N ALA A 24 -11.82 -38.31 -19.62
CA ALA A 24 -10.89 -39.45 -19.56
C ALA A 24 -9.51 -39.12 -18.95
N CYS A 25 -9.16 -39.84 -17.86
CA CYS A 25 -7.83 -40.06 -17.27
C CYS A 25 -7.13 -38.81 -16.67
N SER A 26 -6.24 -38.88 -15.68
CA SER A 26 -5.44 -39.96 -15.12
C SER A 26 -5.07 -39.55 -13.69
N GLY A 27 -4.88 -40.53 -12.80
CA GLY A 27 -4.42 -40.26 -11.44
C GLY A 27 -2.96 -39.83 -11.40
N SER A 28 -2.68 -38.76 -10.65
CA SER A 28 -1.39 -38.53 -10.01
C SER A 28 -1.67 -38.01 -8.61
N LYS A 29 -1.21 -38.76 -7.60
CA LYS A 29 -1.07 -38.25 -6.24
C LYS A 29 0.05 -37.23 -6.26
N ASP A 30 -0.29 -35.97 -6.52
CA ASP A 30 0.61 -34.87 -6.25
C ASP A 30 0.18 -34.23 -4.94
N THR A 31 0.85 -34.65 -3.86
CA THR A 31 0.96 -33.90 -2.60
C THR A 31 1.67 -32.58 -2.89
N GLY A 32 0.98 -31.68 -3.59
CA GLY A 32 1.39 -30.31 -3.80
C GLY A 32 1.11 -29.53 -2.54
N GLY A 33 2.08 -29.49 -1.63
CA GLY A 33 2.16 -28.40 -0.66
C GLY A 33 2.26 -27.10 -1.44
N GLN A 34 1.12 -26.43 -1.63
CA GLN A 34 1.07 -25.10 -2.21
C GLN A 34 1.74 -24.16 -1.21
N ALA A 35 3.06 -23.98 -1.35
CA ALA A 35 3.77 -22.92 -0.67
C ALA A 35 3.08 -21.62 -1.07
N LYS A 36 2.34 -21.02 -0.13
CA LYS A 36 1.84 -19.65 -0.28
C LYS A 36 3.07 -18.75 -0.29
N SER A 37 3.63 -18.51 -1.47
CA SER A 37 4.55 -17.39 -1.67
C SER A 37 3.75 -16.11 -1.50
N SER A 38 3.73 -15.61 -0.26
CA SER A 38 3.33 -14.24 0.01
C SER A 38 4.43 -13.34 -0.54
N SER A 39 4.34 -12.96 -1.81
CA SER A 39 5.21 -11.92 -2.38
C SER A 39 4.76 -10.59 -1.80
N THR A 40 5.57 -9.99 -0.93
CA THR A 40 5.42 -8.58 -0.55
C THR A 40 5.54 -7.76 -1.84
N ALA A 41 4.53 -6.96 -2.14
CA ALA A 41 4.60 -6.09 -3.29
C ALA A 41 5.57 -4.95 -2.98
N THR A 42 6.15 -4.36 -4.02
CA THR A 42 7.11 -3.28 -3.86
C THR A 42 6.87 -2.25 -4.96
N SER A 43 6.81 -0.98 -4.58
CA SER A 43 6.73 0.14 -5.51
C SER A 43 8.04 0.93 -5.50
N THR A 44 8.23 1.80 -6.50
CA THR A 44 9.38 2.70 -6.62
C THR A 44 8.91 4.15 -6.44
N PRO A 45 8.97 4.69 -5.21
CA PRO A 45 8.55 6.06 -4.92
C PRO A 45 9.47 7.08 -5.59
N THR A 46 8.93 8.25 -5.91
CA THR A 46 9.66 9.32 -6.61
C THR A 46 10.43 10.17 -5.61
N GLU A 47 11.70 10.47 -5.88
CA GLU A 47 12.41 11.49 -5.11
C GLU A 47 11.77 12.86 -5.38
N ALA A 48 11.41 13.59 -4.32
CA ALA A 48 10.79 14.91 -4.39
C ALA A 48 11.83 16.01 -4.07
N PRO A 49 12.64 16.45 -5.06
CA PRO A 49 13.61 17.51 -4.85
C PRO A 49 12.87 18.83 -4.56
N GLY A 50 13.11 19.41 -3.38
CA GLY A 50 12.48 20.67 -2.98
C GLY A 50 11.75 20.65 -1.64
N GLY A 51 11.87 19.57 -0.85
CA GLY A 51 11.38 19.57 0.53
C GLY A 51 9.86 19.61 0.64
N GLN A 52 9.15 18.91 -0.27
CA GLN A 52 7.74 18.56 -0.04
C GLN A 52 7.69 17.58 1.15
N ILE A 53 7.71 18.15 2.34
CA ILE A 53 7.73 17.46 3.61
C ILE A 53 6.32 17.62 4.21
N GLY A 54 5.64 16.49 4.40
CA GLY A 54 4.33 16.47 5.05
C GLY A 54 4.39 16.83 6.54
N ARG A 55 3.27 16.67 7.24
CA ARG A 55 3.24 16.84 8.70
C ARG A 55 4.15 15.79 9.37
N PRO A 56 5.04 16.18 10.29
CA PRO A 56 5.97 15.23 10.90
C PRO A 56 5.23 14.21 11.77
N PHE A 57 5.61 12.94 11.60
CA PHE A 57 5.27 11.83 12.48
C PHE A 57 6.53 11.32 13.17
N THR A 58 6.34 10.78 14.38
CA THR A 58 7.36 10.01 15.09
C THR A 58 7.00 8.54 14.98
N ALA A 59 8.00 7.68 14.73
CA ALA A 59 7.80 6.24 14.73
C ALA A 59 7.31 5.76 16.10
N ASP A 60 6.22 5.00 16.12
CA ASP A 60 5.64 4.37 17.31
C ASP A 60 5.40 2.87 17.04
N PRO A 61 6.29 1.98 17.52
CA PRO A 61 6.11 0.55 17.35
C PRO A 61 4.92 -0.01 18.16
N GLY A 62 4.31 0.79 19.05
CA GLY A 62 3.15 0.43 19.86
C GLY A 62 1.81 0.56 19.16
N ILE A 63 1.77 0.96 17.87
CA ILE A 63 0.52 1.10 17.11
C ILE A 63 -0.35 -0.17 17.17
N VAL A 64 -1.65 0.03 17.38
CA VAL A 64 -2.65 -1.04 17.46
C VAL A 64 -3.23 -1.30 16.07
N GLY A 65 -3.27 -2.57 15.68
CA GLY A 65 -3.73 -3.00 14.35
C GLY A 65 -2.83 -2.50 13.21
N PRO A 66 -1.50 -2.75 13.28
CA PRO A 66 -0.57 -2.29 12.25
C PRO A 66 -0.91 -2.94 10.90
N HIS A 67 -0.99 -2.12 9.86
CA HIS A 67 -1.12 -2.55 8.47
C HIS A 67 -0.15 -1.75 7.59
N SER A 68 0.38 -2.39 6.55
CA SER A 68 1.29 -1.72 5.62
C SER A 68 0.55 -0.63 4.84
N ILE A 69 1.24 0.50 4.67
CA ILE A 69 0.81 1.62 3.85
C ILE A 69 1.93 1.98 2.86
N SER A 70 1.56 2.41 1.67
CA SER A 70 2.52 2.86 0.67
C SER A 70 2.85 4.34 0.83
N PHE A 71 4.02 4.73 0.33
CA PHE A 71 4.41 6.13 0.16
C PHE A 71 4.86 6.33 -1.28
N ASP A 72 4.44 7.44 -1.90
CA ASP A 72 4.69 7.69 -3.33
C ASP A 72 5.87 8.65 -3.55
N SER A 73 6.32 9.32 -2.50
CA SER A 73 7.49 10.20 -2.57
C SER A 73 8.38 10.16 -1.34
N TRP A 74 9.63 10.55 -1.53
CA TRP A 74 10.63 10.68 -0.47
C TRP A 74 11.57 11.85 -0.76
N THR A 75 12.23 12.36 0.28
CA THR A 75 13.19 13.46 0.20
C THR A 75 14.49 13.07 0.87
N ARG A 76 15.62 13.42 0.26
CA ARG A 76 16.94 13.30 0.89
C ARG A 76 17.17 14.47 1.85
N LEU A 77 17.46 14.17 3.12
CA LEU A 77 17.70 15.18 4.17
C LEU A 77 19.19 15.33 4.49
N ALA A 78 19.92 14.22 4.47
CA ALA A 78 21.37 14.15 4.66
C ALA A 78 21.94 12.97 3.85
N PRO A 79 23.27 12.75 3.82
CA PRO A 79 23.85 11.59 3.13
C PRO A 79 23.23 10.27 3.57
N ASP A 80 22.91 10.11 4.85
CA ASP A 80 22.38 8.91 5.51
C ASP A 80 20.99 9.12 6.15
N LYS A 81 20.27 10.17 5.77
CA LYS A 81 18.93 10.46 6.29
C LYS A 81 17.96 10.79 5.16
N ILE A 82 16.80 10.16 5.19
CA ILE A 82 15.68 10.43 4.28
C ILE A 82 14.42 10.78 5.04
N ALA A 83 13.46 11.40 4.36
CA ALA A 83 12.07 11.53 4.79
C ALA A 83 11.17 10.83 3.77
N VAL A 84 10.29 9.95 4.21
CA VAL A 84 9.26 9.34 3.36
C VAL A 84 7.94 10.07 3.54
N ASN A 85 7.18 10.27 2.46
CA ASN A 85 5.96 11.07 2.46
C ASN A 85 4.73 10.24 2.08
N PHE A 86 3.73 10.21 2.96
CA PHE A 86 2.61 9.29 2.89
C PHE A 86 1.29 9.97 3.23
N GLN A 87 0.19 9.26 3.02
CA GLN A 87 -1.12 9.65 3.52
C GLN A 87 -1.53 8.71 4.66
N THR A 88 -1.98 9.28 5.78
CA THR A 88 -2.58 8.52 6.89
C THR A 88 -3.64 9.39 7.60
N GLY A 89 -4.28 8.89 8.65
CA GLY A 89 -5.18 9.70 9.47
C GLY A 89 -4.45 10.75 10.31
N SER A 90 -5.20 11.47 11.15
CA SER A 90 -4.60 12.50 12.00
C SER A 90 -3.64 11.91 13.04
N PRO A 91 -2.47 12.52 13.33
CA PRO A 91 -1.49 12.04 14.30
C PRO A 91 -2.00 12.07 15.75
N GLU A 92 -3.16 12.68 16.02
CA GLU A 92 -3.80 12.54 17.34
C GLU A 92 -4.48 11.17 17.53
N CYS A 93 -4.70 10.43 16.44
CA CYS A 93 -5.41 9.15 16.42
C CYS A 93 -4.62 8.00 15.83
N TYR A 94 -3.78 8.29 14.84
CA TYR A 94 -3.04 7.30 14.07
C TYR A 94 -1.55 7.49 14.27
N GLY A 95 -0.84 6.39 14.47
CA GLY A 95 0.61 6.35 14.50
C GLY A 95 1.15 5.72 13.22
N VAL A 96 2.47 5.81 13.06
CA VAL A 96 3.21 5.09 12.03
C VAL A 96 4.43 4.43 12.63
N ASP A 97 4.90 3.36 12.02
CA ASP A 97 6.18 2.72 12.31
C ASP A 97 6.84 2.31 11.00
N ALA A 98 8.17 2.16 11.00
CA ALA A 98 8.91 1.80 9.80
C ALA A 98 9.96 0.73 10.10
N ALA A 99 9.96 -0.34 9.30
CA ALA A 99 11.06 -1.29 9.23
C ALA A 99 11.88 -1.05 7.95
N VAL A 100 13.21 -0.96 8.10
CA VAL A 100 14.13 -0.65 7.00
C VAL A 100 15.05 -1.82 6.72
N THR A 101 15.02 -2.30 5.48
CA THR A 101 15.97 -3.30 4.97
C THR A 101 16.92 -2.62 4.00
N GLU A 102 18.22 -2.61 4.32
CA GLU A 102 19.26 -1.99 3.50
C GLU A 102 20.14 -3.04 2.85
N THR A 103 20.40 -2.85 1.55
CA THR A 103 21.39 -3.60 0.78
C THR A 103 22.43 -2.64 0.19
N SER A 104 23.36 -3.16 -0.61
CA SER A 104 24.31 -2.35 -1.36
C SER A 104 23.66 -1.51 -2.48
N SER A 105 22.44 -1.85 -2.91
CA SER A 105 21.76 -1.19 -4.05
C SER A 105 20.37 -0.64 -3.71
N THR A 106 19.79 -1.01 -2.57
CA THR A 106 18.43 -0.62 -2.20
C THR A 106 18.28 -0.27 -0.72
N VAL A 107 17.30 0.58 -0.44
CA VAL A 107 16.73 0.84 0.88
C VAL A 107 15.23 0.58 0.76
N THR A 108 14.77 -0.55 1.29
CA THR A 108 13.35 -0.90 1.29
C THR A 108 12.73 -0.52 2.63
N VAL A 109 11.68 0.28 2.59
CA VAL A 109 10.93 0.75 3.77
C VAL A 109 9.56 0.08 3.78
N ASP A 110 9.30 -0.73 4.81
CA ASP A 110 7.97 -1.22 5.17
C ASP A 110 7.36 -0.24 6.17
N LEU A 111 6.50 0.66 5.67
CA LEU A 111 5.82 1.67 6.47
C LEU A 111 4.48 1.10 6.92
N LYS A 112 4.20 1.18 8.22
CA LYS A 112 2.96 0.72 8.82
C LYS A 112 2.21 1.88 9.43
N SER A 113 0.89 1.79 9.41
CA SER A 113 0.04 2.67 10.19
C SER A 113 -0.94 1.86 11.04
N GLY A 114 -1.41 2.47 12.11
CA GLY A 114 -2.36 1.87 13.03
C GLY A 114 -2.91 2.92 13.99
N THR A 115 -3.80 2.50 14.88
CA THR A 115 -4.37 3.39 15.90
C THR A 115 -3.34 3.58 17.01
N LEU A 116 -3.16 4.81 17.50
CA LEU A 116 -2.35 5.03 18.70
C LEU A 116 -2.98 4.33 19.91
N PRO A 117 -2.20 3.73 20.82
CA PRO A 117 -2.73 3.11 22.03
C PRO A 117 -3.66 4.02 22.84
N THR A 118 -3.33 5.32 22.89
CA THR A 118 -4.10 6.35 23.61
C THR A 118 -5.40 6.75 22.90
N ALA A 119 -5.58 6.39 21.63
CA ALA A 119 -6.74 6.72 20.80
C ALA A 119 -7.71 5.54 20.60
N VAL A 120 -7.40 4.35 21.12
CA VAL A 120 -8.31 3.20 21.05
C VAL A 120 -9.66 3.54 21.70
N GLY A 121 -10.74 3.32 20.95
CA GLY A 121 -12.11 3.61 21.40
C GLY A 121 -12.49 5.09 21.45
N LYS A 122 -11.64 6.00 20.95
CA LYS A 122 -11.95 7.42 20.81
C LYS A 122 -12.57 7.74 19.45
N MET A 123 -13.25 8.88 19.37
CA MET A 123 -13.78 9.40 18.11
C MET A 123 -12.64 10.03 17.29
N CYS A 124 -12.27 9.36 16.20
CA CYS A 124 -11.25 9.84 15.26
C CYS A 124 -11.91 10.42 14.00
N THR A 125 -11.43 11.56 13.54
CA THR A 125 -11.93 12.19 12.30
C THR A 125 -11.43 11.43 11.07
N MET A 126 -12.28 11.33 10.05
CA MET A 126 -11.92 10.69 8.76
C MET A 126 -11.22 11.69 7.83
N ILE A 127 -10.15 12.34 8.31
CA ILE A 127 -9.35 13.29 7.51
C ILE A 127 -8.02 12.63 7.18
N ALA A 128 -7.73 12.53 5.88
CA ALA A 128 -6.41 12.14 5.41
C ALA A 128 -5.42 13.30 5.55
N VAL A 129 -4.30 13.02 6.18
CA VAL A 129 -3.18 13.91 6.42
C VAL A 129 -2.04 13.46 5.53
N PHE A 130 -1.45 14.41 4.80
CA PHE A 130 -0.15 14.22 4.17
C PHE A 130 0.93 14.30 5.25
N GLY A 131 1.51 13.15 5.59
CA GLY A 131 2.49 12.96 6.64
C GLY A 131 3.89 12.74 6.11
N THR A 132 4.87 12.88 6.99
CA THR A 132 6.27 12.54 6.73
C THR A 132 6.88 11.82 7.91
N LEU A 133 7.82 10.91 7.64
CA LEU A 133 8.61 10.23 8.66
C LEU A 133 10.08 10.30 8.27
N GLU A 134 10.89 10.90 9.15
CA GLU A 134 12.36 10.85 8.99
C GLU A 134 12.88 9.46 9.35
N ILE A 135 13.78 8.96 8.53
CA ILE A 135 14.41 7.64 8.67
C ILE A 135 15.91 7.84 8.61
N GLN A 136 16.57 7.41 9.68
CA GLN A 136 18.02 7.31 9.75
C GLN A 136 18.47 5.99 9.12
N LEU A 137 19.38 6.06 8.15
CA LEU A 137 19.97 4.91 7.48
C LEU A 137 21.26 4.47 8.18
N LYS A 138 21.62 3.21 8.01
CA LYS A 138 22.87 2.59 8.52
C LYS A 138 24.09 2.99 7.69
N SER A 139 23.89 3.47 6.47
CA SER A 139 24.96 3.91 5.57
C SER A 139 24.44 5.03 4.68
N PRO A 140 25.33 5.85 4.07
CA PRO A 140 24.91 6.85 3.10
C PRO A 140 24.04 6.25 1.99
N LEU A 141 22.99 6.94 1.56
CA LEU A 141 22.07 6.46 0.53
C LEU A 141 22.79 6.32 -0.82
N GLY A 142 23.71 7.22 -1.19
CA GLY A 142 24.44 7.14 -2.47
C GLY A 142 23.47 7.02 -3.66
N ASP A 143 23.73 6.09 -4.57
CA ASP A 143 22.86 5.79 -5.72
C ASP A 143 21.85 4.66 -5.43
N ARG A 144 21.68 4.27 -4.16
CA ARG A 144 20.74 3.19 -3.79
C ARG A 144 19.30 3.65 -4.03
N LYS A 145 18.48 2.73 -4.55
CA LYS A 145 17.05 2.98 -4.79
C LYS A 145 16.28 2.91 -3.48
N VAL A 146 15.42 3.90 -3.23
CA VAL A 146 14.42 3.83 -2.16
C VAL A 146 13.18 3.11 -2.69
N LEU A 147 12.69 2.12 -1.94
CA LEU A 147 11.55 1.29 -2.29
C LEU A 147 10.52 1.27 -1.16
N SER A 148 9.23 1.21 -1.50
CA SER A 148 8.13 1.03 -0.54
C SER A 148 7.64 -0.40 -0.61
N ALA A 149 7.65 -1.10 0.53
CA ALA A 149 7.04 -2.43 0.67
C ALA A 149 5.54 -2.28 1.01
N ASN A 150 4.69 -3.12 0.41
CA ASN A 150 3.25 -3.15 0.65
C ASN A 150 2.62 -4.54 0.52
#